data_AF-A0A2V9Y427-F1
#
_entry.id   AF-A0A2V9Y427-F1
#
_cell.length_a   1.000
_cell.length_b   1.000
_cell.length_c   1.000
_cell.angle_alpha   90.00
_cell.angle_beta   90.00
_cell.angle_gamma   90.00
#
_symmetry.space_group_name_H-M   'P 1'
#
loop_
_entity.id
_entity.type
_entity.pdbx_description
1 polymer ?
#
loop_
_entity_poly.entity_id
_entity_poly.type
_entity_poly.pdbx_seq_one_letter_code
_entity_poly.pdbx_strand_id
1 'polypeptide(L)'
;MDKKKAISILVLLAVVAAAVTTFVMWPKRYTVGQRMAQTVVFWNDHDAFLFLTLNSTGRSRNVLQSKLDGPKYAYLALLAGSLSDFNKQDVVAYHLRASGQLDRFSLPEKTVTYGPWTLSEGHLQLTPLASISGEWVGTRWDGEKFVPVPAPLPQAPARAQSPSNSTLTSDDATDDENSGGDEDDGFLSKASRKTFKDAGWHYKLLTGYESSGAEATLPIALGESTFNLTLQCFPVQKGGLRFDFLSYGTRNIRLSGDKLASGPNTLWTQQGWQPVSKAEYEGLQARYGRRGRHSAPVASLIWLGVLLLIILWRFGSWIHILFTFATMKSRVLKNMATSFSFPPATPAQFPMLDLEALDRYTRVFEGMGFTRLLDFSLVSDSPNQPPSFCRLFAHTRHHCFGELSQIFPKGKAPMPLKCSILSCLQNFWTLSFSDRKPQAASSLMRRSKALGICMPDANPSELLQAFLKMRDQVCLDLGIQTVNDDTLEAYIAKSQRSATEMRDAVQSKSFVKGVPEVYLRKLSLLQTKPEYVWLGDYPKQAEQRKQGFNAFAAAAH
;
A
#
# COMPACT_ATOMS: atom_id res chain seq x y z
N MET A 1 -22.46 3.06 -16.20
CA MET A 1 -21.28 3.68 -15.55
C MET A 1 -21.45 5.19 -15.65
N ASP A 2 -21.40 5.92 -14.52
CA ASP A 2 -21.78 7.33 -14.47
C ASP A 2 -20.68 8.23 -15.09
N LYS A 3 -21.04 9.22 -15.93
CA LYS A 3 -20.06 10.05 -16.70
C LYS A 3 -19.00 10.68 -15.78
N LYS A 4 -19.42 11.17 -14.61
CA LYS A 4 -18.51 11.78 -13.61
C LYS A 4 -17.52 10.76 -13.02
N LYS A 5 -17.91 9.50 -12.92
CA LYS A 5 -17.05 8.41 -12.42
C LYS A 5 -16.03 7.97 -13.47
N ALA A 6 -16.44 7.89 -14.74
CA ALA A 6 -15.51 7.64 -15.84
C ALA A 6 -14.44 8.75 -15.94
N ILE A 7 -14.86 10.02 -15.83
CA ILE A 7 -13.96 11.17 -15.86
C ILE A 7 -12.96 11.13 -14.69
N SER A 8 -13.40 10.84 -13.47
CA SER A 8 -12.51 10.80 -12.30
C SER A 8 -11.44 9.70 -12.41
N ILE A 9 -11.80 8.54 -12.95
CA ILE A 9 -10.85 7.44 -13.21
C ILE A 9 -9.84 7.85 -14.28
N LEU A 10 -10.32 8.49 -15.35
CA LEU A 10 -9.47 8.95 -16.45
C LEU A 10 -8.50 10.03 -15.98
N VAL A 11 -8.94 10.95 -15.11
CA VAL A 11 -8.07 11.95 -14.47
C VAL A 11 -7.02 11.29 -13.56
N LEU A 12 -7.41 10.32 -12.73
CA LEU A 12 -6.45 9.62 -11.87
C LEU A 12 -5.42 8.84 -12.69
N LEU A 13 -5.86 8.16 -13.75
CA LEU A 13 -4.96 7.46 -14.69
C LEU A 13 -4.03 8.45 -15.39
N ALA A 14 -4.53 9.60 -15.80
CA ALA A 14 -3.72 10.65 -16.41
C ALA A 14 -2.68 11.21 -15.44
N VAL A 15 -3.04 11.44 -14.17
CA VAL A 15 -2.11 11.93 -13.13
C VAL A 15 -1.01 10.90 -12.84
N VAL A 16 -1.38 9.63 -12.74
CA VAL A 16 -0.43 8.53 -12.53
C VAL A 16 0.48 8.38 -13.75
N ALA A 17 -0.10 8.34 -14.95
CA ALA A 17 0.66 8.24 -16.19
C ALA A 17 1.64 9.41 -16.29
N ALA A 18 1.19 10.64 -16.00
CA ALA A 18 2.02 11.84 -15.93
C ALA A 18 3.14 11.70 -14.89
N ALA A 19 2.86 11.21 -13.68
CA ALA A 19 3.90 11.01 -12.66
C ALA A 19 4.96 9.99 -13.12
N VAL A 20 4.55 8.91 -13.78
CA VAL A 20 5.46 7.91 -14.34
C VAL A 20 6.27 8.49 -15.51
N THR A 21 5.66 9.21 -16.44
CA THR A 21 6.40 9.87 -17.53
C THR A 21 7.34 10.94 -17.01
N THR A 22 6.93 11.77 -16.05
CA THR A 22 7.81 12.74 -15.40
C THR A 22 8.98 12.06 -14.69
N PHE A 23 8.76 10.91 -14.03
CA PHE A 23 9.84 10.13 -13.43
C PHE A 23 10.82 9.57 -14.47
N VAL A 24 10.33 9.06 -15.59
CA VAL A 24 11.16 8.50 -16.69
C VAL A 24 11.92 9.59 -17.44
N MET A 25 11.30 10.75 -17.66
CA MET A 25 11.89 11.89 -18.37
C MET A 25 12.76 12.79 -17.48
N TRP A 26 12.81 12.53 -16.17
CA TRP A 26 13.62 13.33 -15.25
C TRP A 26 15.09 13.32 -15.68
N PRO A 27 15.80 14.47 -15.66
CA PRO A 27 17.21 14.54 -15.99
C PRO A 27 18.05 13.47 -15.30
N LYS A 28 18.79 12.70 -16.13
CA LYS A 28 19.68 11.63 -15.67
C LYS A 28 21.13 12.11 -15.69
N ARG A 29 21.89 11.65 -14.71
CA ARG A 29 23.36 11.72 -14.68
C ARG A 29 23.91 10.41 -15.24
N TYR A 30 24.88 10.53 -16.13
CA TYR A 30 25.54 9.42 -16.78
C TYR A 30 26.92 9.24 -16.14
N THR A 31 27.16 8.06 -15.58
CA THR A 31 28.41 7.76 -14.89
C THR A 31 28.95 6.41 -15.30
N VAL A 32 30.27 6.31 -15.40
CA VAL A 32 31.00 5.08 -15.69
C VAL A 32 31.94 4.79 -14.52
N GLY A 33 31.92 3.55 -14.06
CA GLY A 33 32.80 3.06 -13.01
C GLY A 33 33.65 1.94 -13.56
N GLN A 34 34.93 1.94 -13.23
CA GLN A 34 35.85 0.86 -13.59
C GLN A 34 36.29 0.11 -12.33
N ARG A 35 36.35 -1.21 -12.42
CA ARG A 35 36.91 -2.07 -11.38
C ARG A 35 37.84 -3.11 -11.97
N MET A 36 38.80 -3.56 -11.19
CA MET A 36 39.59 -4.73 -11.55
C MET A 36 38.81 -5.99 -11.20
N ALA A 37 38.62 -6.84 -12.20
CA ALA A 37 37.91 -8.11 -12.05
C ALA A 37 38.85 -9.19 -11.54
N GLN A 38 40.04 -9.29 -12.15
CA GLN A 38 41.06 -10.28 -11.85
C GLN A 38 42.41 -9.84 -12.43
N THR A 39 43.48 -10.37 -11.85
CA THR A 39 44.85 -10.23 -12.33
C THR A 39 45.45 -11.62 -12.51
N VAL A 40 45.90 -11.95 -13.70
CA VAL A 40 46.56 -13.23 -13.99
C VAL A 40 48.05 -12.98 -14.14
N VAL A 41 48.88 -13.75 -13.44
CA VAL A 41 50.34 -13.58 -13.45
C VAL A 41 50.99 -14.89 -13.86
N PHE A 42 51.88 -14.83 -14.85
CA PHE A 42 52.77 -15.91 -15.26
C PHE A 42 54.20 -15.42 -15.14
N TRP A 43 55.12 -16.23 -14.61
CA TRP A 43 56.53 -15.85 -14.55
C TRP A 43 57.46 -17.05 -14.63
N ASN A 44 58.69 -16.84 -15.09
CA ASN A 44 59.80 -17.79 -15.05
C ASN A 44 61.09 -17.05 -14.67
N ASP A 45 62.27 -17.66 -14.83
CA ASP A 45 63.54 -17.00 -14.45
C ASP A 45 63.92 -15.77 -15.29
N HIS A 46 63.25 -15.53 -16.42
CA HIS A 46 63.62 -14.48 -17.38
C HIS A 46 62.56 -13.38 -17.51
N ASP A 47 61.29 -13.78 -17.52
CA ASP A 47 60.14 -12.95 -17.87
C ASP A 47 58.96 -13.17 -16.94
N ALA A 48 58.23 -12.10 -16.65
CA ALA A 48 56.91 -12.13 -16.03
C ALA A 48 55.88 -11.40 -16.91
N PHE A 49 54.70 -12.00 -17.05
CA PHE A 49 53.54 -11.44 -17.73
C PHE A 49 52.39 -11.23 -16.74
N LEU A 50 51.87 -10.00 -16.67
CA LEU A 50 50.74 -9.64 -15.83
C LEU A 50 49.57 -9.20 -16.70
N PHE A 51 48.43 -9.88 -16.59
CA PHE A 51 47.20 -9.56 -17.31
C PHE A 51 46.17 -8.98 -16.35
N LEU A 52 45.93 -7.67 -16.43
CA LEU A 52 44.94 -6.97 -15.62
C LEU A 52 43.62 -6.90 -16.39
N THR A 53 42.59 -7.56 -15.87
CA THR A 53 41.25 -7.54 -16.45
C THR A 53 40.41 -6.47 -15.77
N LEU A 54 39.98 -5.48 -16.54
CA LEU A 54 39.21 -4.33 -16.08
C LEU A 54 37.77 -4.43 -16.59
N ASN A 55 36.81 -4.29 -15.68
CA ASN A 55 35.39 -4.21 -16.02
C ASN A 55 34.89 -2.78 -15.83
N SER A 56 34.47 -2.17 -16.93
CA SER A 56 33.86 -0.84 -16.99
C SER A 56 32.34 -0.98 -17.07
N THR A 57 31.65 -0.45 -16.07
CA THR A 57 30.19 -0.52 -15.93
C THR A 57 29.59 0.87 -16.02
N GLY A 58 28.53 1.03 -16.81
CA GLY A 58 27.77 2.28 -16.90
C GLY A 58 26.47 2.24 -16.13
N ARG A 59 26.09 3.36 -15.50
CA ARG A 59 24.74 3.60 -14.99
C ARG A 59 24.21 4.99 -15.35
N SER A 60 22.92 5.05 -15.70
CA SER A 60 22.17 6.29 -15.87
C SER A 60 21.15 6.43 -14.73
N ARG A 61 21.25 7.51 -13.95
CA ARG A 61 20.46 7.69 -12.71
C ARG A 61 19.90 9.11 -12.59
N ASN A 62 18.63 9.23 -12.24
CA ASN A 62 18.06 10.50 -11.77
C ASN A 62 18.30 10.68 -10.25
N VAL A 63 17.97 11.86 -9.72
CA VAL A 63 18.20 12.23 -8.31
C VAL A 63 17.42 11.33 -7.33
N LEU A 64 16.26 10.81 -7.72
CA LEU A 64 15.46 9.93 -6.87
C LEU A 64 16.06 8.51 -6.85
N GLN A 65 16.45 7.99 -8.01
CA GLN A 65 17.11 6.70 -8.12
C GLN A 65 18.43 6.68 -7.34
N SER A 66 19.23 7.75 -7.39
CA SER A 66 20.48 7.83 -6.62
C SER A 66 20.26 7.84 -5.11
N LYS A 67 19.14 8.37 -4.61
CA LYS A 67 18.77 8.29 -3.18
C LYS A 67 18.31 6.91 -2.76
N LEU A 68 17.69 6.15 -3.67
CA LEU A 68 17.23 4.77 -3.42
C LEU A 68 18.38 3.75 -3.45
N ASP A 69 19.48 4.05 -4.15
CA ASP A 69 20.69 3.22 -4.20
C ASP A 69 21.46 3.15 -2.84
N GLY A 70 21.02 3.90 -1.81
CA GLY A 70 21.59 3.87 -0.47
C GLY A 70 21.29 2.56 0.31
N PRO A 71 22.10 2.21 1.32
CA PRO A 71 22.07 0.89 1.98
C PRO A 71 20.73 0.56 2.66
N LYS A 72 19.93 1.57 3.03
CA LYS A 72 18.63 1.38 3.69
C LYS A 72 17.51 0.95 2.72
N TYR A 73 17.63 1.27 1.44
CA TYR A 73 16.56 1.10 0.45
C TYR A 73 17.01 0.43 -0.86
N ALA A 74 18.22 -0.15 -0.89
CA ALA A 74 18.79 -0.70 -2.10
C ALA A 74 17.95 -1.84 -2.75
N TYR A 75 17.09 -2.52 -2.00
CA TYR A 75 16.11 -3.46 -2.56
C TYR A 75 15.03 -2.78 -3.41
N LEU A 76 14.70 -1.51 -3.13
CA LEU A 76 13.81 -0.70 -3.96
C LEU A 76 14.51 -0.19 -5.23
N ALA A 77 15.84 -0.11 -5.25
CA ALA A 77 16.60 0.26 -6.45
C ALA A 77 16.42 -0.78 -7.57
N LEU A 78 16.27 -2.07 -7.23
CA LEU A 78 15.91 -3.13 -8.17
C LEU A 78 14.53 -2.90 -8.83
N LEU A 79 13.61 -2.26 -8.12
CA LEU A 79 12.30 -1.86 -8.66
C LEU A 79 12.39 -0.58 -9.52
N ALA A 80 13.48 0.19 -9.40
CA ALA A 80 13.67 1.47 -10.08
C ALA A 80 14.50 1.37 -11.37
N GLY A 81 15.07 0.20 -11.70
CA GLY A 81 15.80 -0.06 -12.94
C GLY A 81 16.92 -1.10 -12.80
N SER A 82 17.68 -1.29 -13.89
CA SER A 82 18.88 -2.14 -13.88
C SER A 82 19.98 -1.54 -12.99
N LEU A 83 20.79 -2.39 -12.36
CA LEU A 83 21.98 -1.99 -11.60
C LEU A 83 23.13 -1.50 -12.50
N SER A 84 23.14 -1.95 -13.76
CA SER A 84 24.09 -1.56 -14.80
C SER A 84 23.41 -1.54 -16.17
N ASP A 85 23.67 -0.52 -16.98
CA ASP A 85 23.11 -0.43 -18.34
C ASP A 85 24.01 -1.12 -19.38
N PHE A 86 25.32 -1.18 -19.13
CA PHE A 86 26.30 -1.92 -19.93
C PHE A 86 27.46 -2.43 -19.06
N ASN A 87 28.19 -3.43 -19.59
CA ASN A 87 29.44 -3.91 -19.02
C ASN A 87 30.45 -4.13 -20.15
N LYS A 88 31.59 -3.45 -20.09
CA LYS A 88 32.70 -3.57 -21.03
C LYS A 88 33.90 -4.17 -20.29
N GLN A 89 34.50 -5.20 -20.87
CA GLN A 89 35.71 -5.80 -20.35
C GLN A 89 36.91 -5.39 -21.22
N ASP A 90 37.96 -4.91 -20.58
CA ASP A 90 39.23 -4.53 -21.19
C ASP A 90 40.35 -5.32 -20.50
N VAL A 91 41.39 -5.70 -21.25
CA VAL A 91 42.56 -6.40 -20.69
C VAL A 91 43.82 -5.61 -21.03
N VAL A 92 44.63 -5.34 -20.02
CA VAL A 92 45.95 -4.72 -20.18
C VAL A 92 47.01 -5.76 -19.80
N ALA A 93 47.98 -5.97 -20.67
CA ALA A 93 49.11 -6.85 -20.40
C ALA A 93 50.35 -6.02 -20.04
N TYR A 94 51.13 -6.50 -19.09
CA TYR A 94 52.45 -5.99 -18.77
C TYR A 94 53.47 -7.10 -18.94
N HIS A 95 54.65 -6.76 -19.45
CA HIS A 95 55.82 -7.64 -19.54
C HIS A 95 56.92 -7.05 -18.65
N LEU A 96 57.35 -7.82 -17.66
CA LEU A 96 58.44 -7.48 -16.75
C LEU A 96 59.62 -8.40 -17.06
N ARG A 97 60.76 -7.82 -17.39
CA ARG A 97 62.00 -8.56 -17.65
C ARG A 97 62.85 -8.64 -16.38
N ALA A 98 63.76 -9.63 -16.31
CA ALA A 98 64.74 -9.73 -15.22
C ALA A 98 65.61 -8.47 -15.05
N SER A 99 65.79 -7.65 -16.11
CA SER A 99 66.45 -6.35 -16.05
C SER A 99 65.68 -5.27 -15.30
N GLY A 100 64.42 -5.53 -14.91
CA GLY A 100 63.53 -4.57 -14.26
C GLY A 100 62.88 -3.58 -15.23
N GLN A 101 62.96 -3.82 -16.54
CA GLN A 101 62.15 -3.09 -17.53
C GLN A 101 60.71 -3.61 -17.50
N LEU A 102 59.74 -2.69 -17.44
CA LEU A 102 58.31 -2.98 -17.44
C LEU A 102 57.64 -2.33 -18.65
N ASP A 103 57.21 -3.15 -19.61
CA ASP A 103 56.54 -2.70 -20.83
C ASP A 103 55.02 -2.94 -20.72
N ARG A 104 54.22 -1.99 -21.20
CA ARG A 104 52.75 -2.06 -21.19
C ARG A 104 52.20 -2.28 -22.59
N PHE A 105 51.36 -3.30 -22.74
CA PHE A 105 50.70 -3.66 -23.99
C PHE A 105 49.18 -3.53 -23.89
N SER A 106 48.59 -2.85 -24.87
CA SER A 106 47.14 -2.84 -25.07
C SER A 106 46.75 -4.03 -25.93
N LEU A 107 45.86 -4.88 -25.43
CA LEU A 107 45.34 -6.02 -26.18
C LEU A 107 44.14 -5.61 -27.04
N PRO A 108 43.81 -6.37 -28.10
CA PRO A 108 42.63 -6.13 -28.93
C PRO A 108 41.32 -6.03 -28.12
N GLU A 109 40.32 -5.36 -28.69
CA GLU A 109 38.99 -5.36 -28.07
C GLU A 109 38.45 -6.79 -27.95
N LYS A 110 37.72 -7.05 -26.85
CA LYS A 110 37.11 -8.36 -26.55
C LYS A 110 38.14 -9.48 -26.28
N THR A 111 39.39 -9.11 -25.99
CA THR A 111 40.34 -10.05 -25.41
C THR A 111 39.84 -10.54 -24.06
N VAL A 112 39.88 -11.86 -23.88
CA VAL A 112 39.57 -12.52 -22.61
C VAL A 112 40.85 -12.95 -21.91
N THR A 113 40.75 -13.23 -20.62
CA THR A 113 41.81 -13.90 -19.82
C THR A 113 41.33 -15.26 -19.30
N TYR A 114 40.12 -15.65 -19.68
CA TYR A 114 39.46 -16.90 -19.33
C TYR A 114 39.49 -17.87 -20.51
N GLY A 115 40.03 -19.06 -20.28
CA GLY A 115 40.20 -20.09 -21.28
C GLY A 115 41.47 -20.91 -21.05
N PRO A 116 41.69 -21.97 -21.83
CA PRO A 116 42.91 -22.77 -21.77
C PRO A 116 44.14 -21.93 -22.14
N TRP A 117 45.02 -21.76 -21.16
CA TRP A 117 46.38 -21.24 -21.33
C TRP A 117 47.32 -22.41 -21.63
N THR A 118 48.20 -22.24 -22.62
CA THR A 118 49.19 -23.23 -23.05
C THR A 118 50.51 -22.57 -23.43
N LEU A 119 51.57 -23.36 -23.56
CA LEU A 119 52.84 -22.93 -24.15
C LEU A 119 52.89 -23.41 -25.60
N SER A 120 52.79 -22.48 -26.55
CA SER A 120 52.98 -22.78 -27.97
C SER A 120 54.38 -22.35 -28.36
N GLU A 121 55.22 -23.28 -28.81
CA GLU A 121 56.62 -23.00 -29.16
C GLU A 121 57.42 -22.36 -28.01
N GLY A 122 57.08 -22.68 -26.76
CA GLY A 122 57.71 -22.10 -25.56
C GLY A 122 57.15 -20.73 -25.15
N HIS A 123 56.23 -20.15 -25.93
CA HIS A 123 55.61 -18.87 -25.64
C HIS A 123 54.18 -19.00 -25.10
N LEU A 124 53.78 -18.03 -24.27
CA LEU A 124 52.48 -17.98 -23.64
C LEU A 124 51.37 -17.79 -24.67
N GLN A 125 50.39 -18.70 -24.70
CA GLN A 125 49.21 -18.63 -25.55
C GLN A 125 47.93 -18.83 -24.74
N LEU A 126 46.95 -17.97 -24.96
CA LEU A 126 45.56 -18.15 -24.53
C LEU A 126 44.70 -18.48 -25.74
N THR A 127 44.04 -19.63 -25.68
CA THR A 127 42.98 -19.96 -26.64
C THR A 127 41.64 -19.66 -25.97
N PRO A 128 40.79 -18.79 -26.53
CA PRO A 128 39.53 -18.45 -25.88
C PRO A 128 38.56 -19.63 -26.04
N LEU A 129 37.66 -19.82 -25.08
CA LEU A 129 36.59 -20.80 -25.24
C LEU A 129 35.61 -20.36 -26.32
N ALA A 130 34.99 -21.33 -26.99
CA ALA A 130 33.96 -21.04 -27.98
C ALA A 130 32.78 -20.30 -27.32
N SER A 131 32.56 -19.04 -27.72
CA SER A 131 31.45 -18.22 -27.24
C SER A 131 30.23 -18.37 -28.15
N ILE A 132 29.04 -18.45 -27.55
CA ILE A 132 27.74 -18.39 -28.26
C ILE A 132 27.62 -17.09 -29.09
N SER A 133 28.34 -16.03 -28.73
CA SER A 133 28.34 -14.75 -29.45
C SER A 133 29.48 -14.59 -30.48
N GLY A 134 30.42 -15.53 -30.59
CA GLY A 134 31.48 -15.53 -31.62
C GLY A 134 32.53 -14.41 -31.53
N GLU A 135 32.60 -13.66 -30.43
CA GLU A 135 33.30 -12.38 -30.38
C GLU A 135 34.55 -12.34 -29.48
N TRP A 136 34.93 -13.44 -28.83
CA TRP A 136 36.10 -13.45 -27.94
C TRP A 136 37.40 -13.71 -28.68
N VAL A 137 38.45 -13.01 -28.29
CA VAL A 137 39.78 -13.10 -28.88
C VAL A 137 40.78 -13.55 -27.81
N GLY A 138 41.54 -14.60 -28.08
CA GLY A 138 42.70 -15.00 -27.29
C GLY A 138 43.96 -14.27 -27.74
N THR A 139 45.08 -14.56 -27.11
CA THR A 139 46.35 -13.87 -27.38
C THR A 139 47.53 -14.81 -27.25
N ARG A 140 48.51 -14.66 -28.12
CA ARG A 140 49.79 -15.37 -28.09
C ARG A 140 50.95 -14.37 -28.04
N TRP A 141 51.93 -14.63 -27.18
CA TRP A 141 53.19 -13.91 -27.18
C TRP A 141 54.08 -14.41 -28.32
N ASP A 142 54.62 -13.52 -29.16
CA ASP A 142 55.50 -13.89 -30.28
C ASP A 142 56.99 -13.58 -30.02
N GLY A 143 57.33 -13.13 -28.80
CA GLY A 143 58.67 -12.67 -28.44
C GLY A 143 58.80 -11.15 -28.34
N GLU A 144 57.93 -10.40 -29.05
CA GLU A 144 57.96 -8.93 -29.07
C GLU A 144 56.62 -8.31 -28.64
N LYS A 145 55.50 -8.93 -29.01
CA LYS A 145 54.14 -8.43 -28.77
C LYS A 145 53.12 -9.55 -28.63
N PHE A 146 51.91 -9.18 -28.22
CA PHE A 146 50.77 -10.08 -28.20
C PHE A 146 50.03 -10.05 -29.54
N VAL A 147 49.87 -11.22 -30.16
CA VAL A 147 49.16 -11.45 -31.43
C VAL A 147 47.80 -12.10 -31.14
N PRO A 148 46.69 -11.68 -31.80
CA PRO A 148 45.38 -12.25 -31.58
C PRO A 148 45.27 -13.71 -32.02
N VAL A 149 44.58 -14.52 -31.22
CA VAL A 149 44.22 -15.91 -31.53
C VAL A 149 42.69 -15.99 -31.61
N PRO A 150 42.09 -16.32 -32.77
CA PRO A 150 40.63 -16.38 -32.92
C PRO A 150 40.06 -17.55 -32.13
N ALA A 151 38.79 -17.44 -31.74
CA ALA A 151 38.10 -18.52 -31.03
C ALA A 151 37.84 -19.73 -31.95
N PRO A 152 38.02 -20.96 -31.43
CA PRO A 152 37.57 -22.15 -32.13
C PRO A 152 36.04 -22.17 -32.26
N LEU A 153 35.53 -22.74 -33.36
CA LEU A 153 34.10 -22.89 -33.59
C LEU A 153 33.45 -23.77 -32.49
N PRO A 154 32.23 -23.45 -32.02
CA PRO A 154 31.60 -24.14 -30.90
C PRO A 154 31.35 -25.62 -31.19
N GLN A 155 32.00 -26.48 -30.41
CA GLN A 155 31.59 -27.87 -30.17
C GLN A 155 31.08 -27.99 -28.71
N ALA A 156 30.06 -28.82 -28.49
CA ALA A 156 29.26 -28.84 -27.25
C ALA A 156 30.08 -29.22 -25.99
N PRO A 157 29.95 -28.51 -24.85
CA PRO A 157 30.75 -28.79 -23.65
C PRO A 157 30.05 -29.70 -22.62
N ALA A 158 30.83 -30.60 -22.01
CA ALA A 158 30.48 -31.35 -20.80
C ALA A 158 30.70 -30.49 -19.53
N ARG A 159 29.80 -30.62 -18.55
CA ARG A 159 29.73 -29.83 -17.30
C ARG A 159 30.60 -30.43 -16.19
N ALA A 160 31.22 -29.56 -15.39
CA ALA A 160 31.47 -29.82 -13.96
C ALA A 160 31.35 -28.51 -13.16
N GLN A 161 30.80 -28.61 -11.95
CA GLN A 161 30.52 -27.52 -11.00
C GLN A 161 30.98 -27.99 -9.61
N SER A 162 31.68 -27.15 -8.83
CA SER A 162 31.28 -26.56 -7.51
C SER A 162 32.54 -26.01 -6.75
N PRO A 163 32.53 -25.67 -5.43
CA PRO A 163 32.88 -24.32 -4.95
C PRO A 163 34.08 -24.22 -3.96
N SER A 164 34.57 -22.99 -3.82
CA SER A 164 35.84 -22.54 -3.21
C SER A 164 35.83 -22.24 -1.69
N ASN A 165 37.02 -22.29 -1.04
CA ASN A 165 37.43 -21.37 0.04
C ASN A 165 38.97 -21.31 0.20
N SER A 166 39.53 -20.10 0.35
CA SER A 166 40.94 -19.76 0.13
C SER A 166 41.77 -19.43 1.40
N THR A 167 43.07 -19.71 1.36
CA THR A 167 44.14 -19.00 2.09
C THR A 167 45.43 -19.04 1.25
N LEU A 168 46.13 -17.92 1.10
CA LEU A 168 47.23 -17.75 0.15
C LEU A 168 48.59 -18.23 0.69
N THR A 169 49.26 -19.12 -0.04
CA THR A 169 50.69 -19.43 0.08
C THR A 169 51.42 -19.25 -1.26
N SER A 170 52.72 -18.95 -1.15
CA SER A 170 53.70 -19.07 -2.23
C SER A 170 53.96 -20.56 -2.45
N ASP A 171 53.78 -21.07 -3.67
CA ASP A 171 54.05 -22.47 -3.98
C ASP A 171 55.56 -22.75 -3.83
N ASP A 172 55.95 -23.33 -2.69
CA ASP A 172 56.56 -24.67 -2.57
C ASP A 172 57.21 -24.84 -1.18
N ALA A 173 56.65 -25.73 -0.33
CA ALA A 173 57.36 -26.61 0.61
C ALA A 173 56.34 -27.52 1.34
N THR A 174 56.56 -28.84 1.29
CA THR A 174 55.74 -29.95 1.83
C THR A 174 54.48 -30.30 1.02
N ASP A 175 54.69 -31.09 -0.04
CA ASP A 175 53.78 -32.20 -0.35
C ASP A 175 53.67 -33.07 0.91
N ASP A 176 52.56 -32.94 1.64
CA ASP A 176 52.10 -33.99 2.53
C ASP A 176 50.73 -34.46 2.04
N GLU A 177 50.74 -35.69 1.53
CA GLU A 177 49.61 -36.53 1.20
C GLU A 177 48.73 -36.78 2.43
N ASN A 178 48.00 -35.80 2.95
CA ASN A 178 46.83 -36.04 3.78
C ASN A 178 46.08 -34.75 4.14
N SER A 179 45.24 -34.29 3.23
CA SER A 179 44.02 -33.56 3.61
C SER A 179 43.00 -33.79 2.51
N GLY A 180 42.11 -34.75 2.75
CA GLY A 180 41.03 -35.11 1.86
C GLY A 180 40.16 -33.89 1.54
N GLY A 181 40.18 -33.49 0.28
CA GLY A 181 39.45 -32.34 -0.23
C GLY A 181 39.96 -31.95 -1.62
N ASP A 182 39.73 -32.81 -2.60
CA ASP A 182 39.93 -32.49 -4.01
C ASP A 182 39.10 -31.25 -4.42
N GLU A 183 39.72 -30.15 -4.87
CA GLU A 183 39.29 -29.38 -6.06
C GLU A 183 40.20 -28.18 -6.45
N ASP A 184 40.16 -27.86 -7.74
CA ASP A 184 41.02 -26.98 -8.55
C ASP A 184 40.88 -25.46 -8.31
N ASP A 185 41.84 -24.83 -7.61
CA ASP A 185 41.81 -23.37 -7.37
C ASP A 185 42.39 -22.52 -8.54
N GLY A 186 41.78 -22.57 -9.73
CA GLY A 186 42.16 -21.66 -10.84
C GLY A 186 41.81 -22.13 -12.26
N PHE A 187 41.84 -21.21 -13.24
CA PHE A 187 41.44 -21.47 -14.64
C PHE A 187 42.33 -22.46 -15.40
N LEU A 188 43.52 -22.75 -14.88
CA LEU A 188 44.39 -23.80 -15.38
C LEU A 188 44.01 -25.14 -14.75
N SER A 189 43.74 -26.15 -15.59
CA SER A 189 43.60 -27.54 -15.15
C SER A 189 44.88 -28.06 -14.49
N LYS A 190 44.81 -29.07 -13.61
CA LYS A 190 46.00 -29.72 -13.01
C LYS A 190 47.02 -30.14 -14.07
N ALA A 191 46.56 -30.67 -15.20
CA ALA A 191 47.41 -31.08 -16.32
C ALA A 191 48.17 -29.90 -16.93
N SER A 192 47.47 -28.77 -17.18
CA SER A 192 48.10 -27.56 -17.71
C SER A 192 49.10 -26.96 -16.72
N ARG A 193 48.76 -26.91 -15.42
CA ARG A 193 49.70 -26.41 -14.37
C ARG A 193 50.98 -27.24 -14.33
N LYS A 194 50.86 -28.56 -14.45
CA LYS A 194 52.02 -29.45 -14.54
C LYS A 194 52.89 -29.12 -15.75
N THR A 195 52.30 -28.91 -16.93
CA THR A 195 53.05 -28.53 -18.14
C THR A 195 53.78 -27.19 -17.97
N PHE A 196 53.17 -26.19 -17.32
CA PHE A 196 53.85 -24.93 -17.02
C PHE A 196 54.99 -25.14 -16.01
N LYS A 197 54.76 -25.89 -14.91
CA LYS A 197 55.78 -26.19 -13.90
C LYS A 197 56.97 -26.94 -14.49
N ASP A 198 56.72 -27.98 -15.29
CA ASP A 198 57.76 -28.76 -15.99
C ASP A 198 58.57 -27.89 -16.98
N ALA A 199 57.97 -26.81 -17.49
CA ALA A 199 58.62 -25.84 -18.39
C ALA A 199 59.26 -24.65 -17.65
N GLY A 200 59.34 -24.68 -16.31
CA GLY A 200 59.92 -23.61 -15.50
C GLY A 200 59.05 -22.36 -15.34
N TRP A 201 57.75 -22.47 -15.63
CA TRP A 201 56.78 -21.38 -15.47
C TRP A 201 55.95 -21.55 -14.20
N HIS A 202 55.74 -20.44 -13.52
CA HIS A 202 54.85 -20.30 -12.39
C HIS A 202 53.59 -19.52 -12.79
N TYR A 203 52.51 -19.72 -12.04
CA TYR A 203 51.21 -19.12 -12.31
C TYR A 203 50.50 -18.74 -11.01
N LYS A 204 49.85 -17.56 -11.01
CA LYS A 204 48.91 -17.18 -9.96
C LYS A 204 47.73 -16.38 -10.54
N LEU A 205 46.52 -16.73 -10.10
CA LEU A 205 45.31 -15.96 -10.35
C LEU A 205 44.98 -15.14 -9.11
N LEU A 206 45.18 -13.82 -9.20
CA LEU A 206 44.90 -12.89 -8.13
C LEU A 206 43.49 -12.32 -8.29
N THR A 207 42.62 -12.59 -7.32
CA THR A 207 41.26 -12.03 -7.27
C THR A 207 41.17 -10.96 -6.17
N GLY A 208 40.28 -9.98 -6.33
CA GLY A 208 40.11 -8.89 -5.36
C GLY A 208 39.59 -9.30 -3.97
N TYR A 209 39.55 -10.60 -3.65
CA TYR A 209 39.08 -11.19 -2.39
C TYR A 209 40.12 -12.08 -1.72
N GLU A 210 41.36 -12.07 -2.21
CA GLU A 210 42.40 -13.01 -1.81
C GLU A 210 42.88 -12.88 -0.37
N SER A 211 42.67 -11.74 0.29
CA SER A 211 42.95 -11.61 1.71
C SER A 211 41.74 -11.03 2.44
N SER A 212 41.46 -11.60 3.61
CA SER A 212 40.62 -10.97 4.64
C SER A 212 41.26 -9.69 5.22
N GLY A 213 42.55 -9.46 4.90
CA GLY A 213 43.30 -8.23 5.12
C GLY A 213 43.11 -7.21 3.99
N ALA A 214 43.50 -5.96 4.24
CA ALA A 214 43.39 -4.89 3.25
C ALA A 214 44.46 -4.96 2.14
N GLU A 215 45.43 -5.85 2.25
CA GLU A 215 46.62 -5.92 1.38
C GLU A 215 47.13 -7.36 1.23
N ALA A 216 47.49 -7.75 0.01
CA ALA A 216 48.12 -9.03 -0.32
C ALA A 216 49.34 -8.77 -1.23
N THR A 217 50.45 -9.46 -1.00
CA THR A 217 51.67 -9.30 -1.81
C THR A 217 52.14 -10.63 -2.37
N LEU A 218 52.33 -10.70 -3.69
CA LEU A 218 52.91 -11.83 -4.40
C LEU A 218 54.38 -11.52 -4.74
N PRO A 219 55.35 -12.28 -4.20
CA PRO A 219 56.73 -12.21 -4.66
C PRO A 219 56.88 -12.93 -6.02
N ILE A 220 57.51 -12.26 -6.98
CA ILE A 220 57.81 -12.74 -8.33
C ILE A 220 59.33 -12.81 -8.46
N ALA A 221 59.88 -14.02 -8.46
CA ALA A 221 61.31 -14.26 -8.66
C ALA A 221 61.61 -14.33 -10.16
N LEU A 222 62.55 -13.49 -10.63
CA LEU A 222 63.07 -13.45 -12.00
C LEU A 222 64.60 -13.57 -11.92
N GLY A 223 65.11 -14.81 -11.92
CA GLY A 223 66.52 -15.10 -11.70
C GLY A 223 66.96 -14.65 -10.31
N GLU A 224 68.01 -13.82 -10.23
CA GLU A 224 68.51 -13.26 -8.95
C GLU A 224 67.71 -12.05 -8.44
N SER A 225 66.61 -11.69 -9.10
CA SER A 225 65.82 -10.50 -8.78
C SER A 225 64.45 -10.91 -8.25
N THR A 226 63.95 -10.22 -7.22
CA THR A 226 62.59 -10.44 -6.72
C THR A 226 61.79 -9.15 -6.81
N PHE A 227 60.62 -9.23 -7.40
CA PHE A 227 59.66 -8.13 -7.52
C PHE A 227 58.40 -8.46 -6.74
N ASN A 228 57.88 -7.50 -6.00
CA ASN A 228 56.69 -7.66 -5.17
C ASN A 228 55.49 -7.00 -5.83
N LEU A 229 54.50 -7.80 -6.18
CA LEU A 229 53.20 -7.35 -6.69
C LEU A 229 52.20 -7.26 -5.53
N THR A 230 51.87 -6.04 -5.13
CA THR A 230 51.01 -5.77 -3.98
C THR A 230 49.62 -5.32 -4.43
N LEU A 231 48.59 -6.03 -3.99
CA LEU A 231 47.17 -5.73 -4.20
C LEU A 231 46.59 -5.16 -2.91
N GLN A 232 45.99 -3.97 -2.99
CA GLN A 232 45.22 -3.39 -1.90
C GLN A 232 43.73 -3.55 -2.20
N CYS A 233 43.00 -4.19 -1.30
CA CYS A 233 41.58 -4.51 -1.45
C CYS A 233 40.71 -3.71 -0.49
N PHE A 234 39.42 -3.55 -0.81
CA PHE A 234 38.48 -2.99 0.15
C PHE A 234 38.31 -3.92 1.36
N PRO A 235 38.24 -3.38 2.60
CA PRO A 235 37.97 -4.20 3.76
C PRO A 235 36.58 -4.83 3.63
N VAL A 236 36.49 -6.14 3.85
CA VAL A 236 35.22 -6.87 3.83
C VAL A 236 34.39 -6.42 5.03
N GLN A 237 33.42 -5.51 4.82
CA GLN A 237 32.56 -5.03 5.90
C GLN A 237 31.55 -6.12 6.31
N LYS A 238 31.68 -6.64 7.54
CA LYS A 238 30.68 -7.48 8.20
C LYS A 238 29.50 -6.61 8.65
N GLY A 239 28.58 -6.30 7.74
CA GLY A 239 27.34 -5.61 8.09
C GLY A 239 26.76 -4.75 6.96
N GLY A 240 25.80 -5.32 6.24
CA GLY A 240 24.94 -4.61 5.29
C GLY A 240 25.33 -4.82 3.82
N LEU A 241 24.37 -5.29 3.02
CA LEU A 241 24.46 -5.37 1.56
C LEU A 241 24.57 -3.95 0.98
N ARG A 242 25.79 -3.48 0.68
CA ARG A 242 25.98 -2.35 -0.23
C ARG A 242 25.90 -2.88 -1.66
N PHE A 243 24.88 -2.45 -2.40
CA PHE A 243 24.68 -2.80 -3.82
C PHE A 243 25.48 -1.91 -4.78
N ASP A 244 26.64 -1.39 -4.37
CA ASP A 244 27.54 -0.63 -5.27
C ASP A 244 28.69 -1.53 -5.75
N PHE A 245 28.75 -1.77 -7.06
CA PHE A 245 29.74 -2.64 -7.70
C PHE A 245 31.19 -2.17 -7.56
N LEU A 246 31.40 -0.90 -7.21
CA LEU A 246 32.73 -0.33 -6.97
C LEU A 246 33.18 -0.43 -5.51
N SER A 247 32.30 -0.86 -4.58
CA SER A 247 32.58 -0.85 -3.14
C SER A 247 33.32 -2.08 -2.61
N TYR A 248 33.69 -3.00 -3.50
CA TYR A 248 34.35 -4.27 -3.18
C TYR A 248 35.39 -4.65 -4.23
N GLY A 249 36.34 -5.51 -3.87
CA GLY A 249 37.43 -5.96 -4.75
C GLY A 249 38.73 -5.16 -4.59
N THR A 250 39.59 -5.21 -5.61
CA THR A 250 40.88 -4.51 -5.60
C THR A 250 40.69 -3.01 -5.80
N ARG A 251 41.30 -2.22 -4.92
CA ARG A 251 41.37 -0.76 -4.97
C ARG A 251 42.60 -0.26 -5.72
N ASN A 252 43.72 -0.93 -5.55
CA ASN A 252 45.01 -0.51 -6.08
C ASN A 252 45.95 -1.72 -6.27
N ILE A 253 46.79 -1.69 -7.29
CA ILE A 253 47.83 -2.68 -7.55
C ILE A 253 49.16 -1.99 -7.85
N ARG A 254 50.20 -2.40 -7.13
CA ARG A 254 51.54 -1.82 -7.20
C ARG A 254 52.57 -2.90 -7.45
N LEU A 255 53.57 -2.57 -8.25
CA LEU A 255 54.77 -3.38 -8.46
C LEU A 255 55.95 -2.66 -7.83
N SER A 256 56.72 -3.37 -7.02
CA SER A 256 57.92 -2.84 -6.36
C SER A 256 59.07 -3.84 -6.46
N GLY A 257 60.31 -3.36 -6.38
CA GLY A 257 61.49 -4.21 -6.42
C GLY A 257 62.74 -3.36 -6.65
N ASP A 258 63.85 -3.74 -6.04
CA ASP A 258 65.06 -2.90 -5.99
C ASP A 258 65.70 -2.68 -7.37
N LYS A 259 65.49 -3.62 -8.29
CA LYS A 259 66.00 -3.56 -9.67
C LYS A 259 65.01 -2.96 -10.67
N LEU A 260 63.84 -2.48 -10.24
CA LEU A 260 62.82 -1.92 -11.14
C LEU A 260 63.29 -0.57 -11.69
N ALA A 261 63.45 -0.45 -13.02
CA ALA A 261 64.12 0.69 -13.66
C ALA A 261 63.44 2.05 -13.42
N SER A 262 62.15 2.04 -13.07
CA SER A 262 61.34 3.25 -12.80
C SER A 262 61.00 3.45 -11.32
N GLY A 263 61.55 2.63 -10.41
CA GLY A 263 61.13 2.58 -9.01
C GLY A 263 59.71 2.00 -8.85
N PRO A 264 59.14 2.01 -7.63
CA PRO A 264 57.82 1.44 -7.37
C PRO A 264 56.74 2.04 -8.28
N ASN A 265 56.05 1.21 -9.04
CA ASN A 265 55.10 1.64 -10.06
C ASN A 265 53.68 1.20 -9.70
N THR A 266 52.71 2.11 -9.85
CA THR A 266 51.30 1.80 -9.64
C THR A 266 50.68 1.38 -10.96
N LEU A 267 50.37 0.09 -11.11
CA LEU A 267 49.85 -0.45 -12.36
C LEU A 267 48.41 -0.01 -12.61
N TRP A 268 47.58 0.06 -11.55
CA TRP A 268 46.20 0.52 -11.65
C TRP A 268 45.65 0.99 -10.29
N THR A 269 44.77 1.99 -10.33
CA THR A 269 44.04 2.50 -9.15
C THR A 269 42.59 2.78 -9.51
N GLN A 270 41.67 2.39 -8.65
CA GLN A 270 40.25 2.63 -8.84
C GLN A 270 39.91 4.12 -8.63
N GLN A 271 39.24 4.72 -9.63
CA GLN A 271 38.83 6.13 -9.60
C GLN A 271 37.37 6.37 -9.19
N GLY A 272 36.63 5.33 -8.79
CA GLY A 272 35.21 5.44 -8.46
C GLY A 272 34.32 5.71 -9.68
N TRP A 273 33.13 6.29 -9.45
CA TRP A 273 32.19 6.66 -10.51
C TRP A 273 32.55 8.00 -11.13
N GLN A 274 32.89 7.99 -12.42
CA GLN A 274 33.25 9.18 -13.18
C GLN A 274 32.09 9.67 -14.05
N PRO A 275 31.80 10.99 -14.09
CA PRO A 275 30.79 11.54 -14.98
C PRO A 275 31.27 11.46 -16.43
N VAL A 276 30.37 11.07 -17.33
CA VAL A 276 30.62 11.05 -18.78
C VAL A 276 29.54 11.82 -19.53
N SER A 277 29.85 12.25 -20.74
CA SER A 277 28.85 12.89 -21.60
C SER A 277 27.75 11.89 -22.00
N LYS A 278 26.54 12.40 -22.26
CA LYS A 278 25.41 11.57 -22.72
C LYS A 278 25.74 10.83 -24.02
N ALA A 279 26.37 11.50 -24.98
CA ALA A 279 26.71 10.93 -26.28
C ALA A 279 27.74 9.79 -26.16
N GLU A 280 28.77 9.96 -25.34
CA GLU A 280 29.75 8.93 -25.06
C GLU A 280 29.11 7.72 -24.36
N TYR A 281 28.24 7.97 -23.39
CA TYR A 281 27.51 6.92 -22.68
C TYR A 281 26.60 6.11 -23.60
N GLU A 282 25.82 6.78 -24.44
CA GLU A 282 24.94 6.12 -25.42
C GLU A 282 25.75 5.33 -26.45
N GLY A 283 26.92 5.81 -26.85
CA GLY A 283 27.87 5.07 -27.68
C GLY A 283 28.38 3.79 -27.02
N LEU A 284 28.78 3.85 -25.75
CA LEU A 284 29.20 2.68 -24.96
C LEU A 284 28.04 1.71 -24.75
N GLN A 285 26.84 2.22 -24.46
CA GLN A 285 25.64 1.39 -24.27
C GLN A 285 25.22 0.70 -25.57
N ALA A 286 25.33 1.36 -26.72
CA ALA A 286 24.99 0.75 -28.01
C ALA A 286 25.96 -0.38 -28.41
N ARG A 287 27.24 -0.26 -28.00
CA ARG A 287 28.30 -1.23 -28.31
C ARG A 287 28.38 -2.40 -27.32
N TYR A 288 28.29 -2.10 -26.01
CA TYR A 288 28.51 -3.07 -24.93
C TYR A 288 27.27 -3.30 -24.05
N GLY A 289 26.15 -2.67 -24.38
CA GLY A 289 24.86 -2.97 -23.76
C GLY A 289 24.38 -4.36 -24.13
N ARG A 290 23.65 -5.02 -23.21
CA ARG A 290 23.09 -6.36 -23.46
C ARG A 290 22.01 -6.29 -24.56
N ARG A 291 22.35 -6.64 -25.80
CA ARG A 291 21.41 -6.71 -26.94
C ARG A 291 20.27 -7.74 -26.78
N GLY A 292 20.32 -8.64 -25.80
CA GLY A 292 19.34 -9.76 -25.66
C GLY A 292 18.33 -9.65 -24.51
N ARG A 293 18.46 -8.66 -23.64
CA ARG A 293 17.44 -8.31 -22.65
C ARG A 293 17.54 -6.81 -22.48
N HIS A 294 16.83 -6.07 -23.35
CA HIS A 294 16.10 -4.95 -22.77
C HIS A 294 15.46 -5.51 -21.53
N SER A 295 15.78 -4.95 -20.39
CA SER A 295 14.94 -5.01 -19.21
C SER A 295 13.58 -4.54 -19.69
N ALA A 296 12.80 -5.44 -20.31
CA ALA A 296 11.37 -5.34 -20.48
C ALA A 296 10.91 -4.84 -19.13
N PRO A 297 10.03 -3.84 -19.09
CA PRO A 297 10.02 -2.90 -18.00
C PRO A 297 9.34 -3.57 -16.80
N VAL A 298 10.03 -4.51 -16.14
CA VAL A 298 9.57 -5.28 -15.00
C VAL A 298 9.22 -4.30 -13.91
N ALA A 299 10.01 -3.24 -13.76
CA ALA A 299 9.68 -2.06 -12.97
C ALA A 299 8.31 -1.45 -13.36
N SER A 300 8.07 -1.14 -14.64
CA SER A 300 6.80 -0.54 -15.06
C SER A 300 5.61 -1.51 -14.98
N LEU A 301 5.83 -2.81 -15.19
CA LEU A 301 4.82 -3.87 -15.06
C LEU A 301 4.47 -4.12 -13.59
N ILE A 302 5.45 -4.06 -12.68
CA ILE A 302 5.22 -4.11 -11.23
C ILE A 302 4.44 -2.88 -10.79
N TRP A 303 4.80 -1.68 -11.27
CA TRP A 303 4.03 -0.46 -10.99
C TRP A 303 2.60 -0.55 -11.54
N LEU A 304 2.42 -1.08 -12.75
CA LEU A 304 1.10 -1.35 -13.33
C LEU A 304 0.30 -2.35 -12.49
N GLY A 305 0.93 -3.43 -12.02
CA GLY A 305 0.33 -4.43 -11.16
C GLY A 305 -0.10 -3.85 -9.81
N VAL A 306 0.77 -3.08 -9.14
CA VAL A 306 0.45 -2.38 -7.89
C VAL A 306 -0.72 -1.40 -8.10
N LEU A 307 -0.74 -0.68 -9.22
CA LEU A 307 -1.83 0.24 -9.55
C LEU A 307 -3.16 -0.51 -9.69
N LEU A 308 -3.14 -1.63 -10.43
CA LEU A 308 -4.30 -2.46 -10.70
C LEU A 308 -4.84 -3.10 -9.40
N LEU A 309 -3.95 -3.46 -8.48
CA LEU A 309 -4.29 -4.00 -7.16
C LEU A 309 -4.89 -2.92 -6.24
N ILE A 310 -4.35 -1.70 -6.25
CA ILE A 310 -4.93 -0.55 -5.52
C ILE A 310 -6.33 -0.22 -6.07
N ILE A 311 -6.49 -0.23 -7.40
CA ILE A 311 -7.78 -0.06 -8.06
C ILE A 311 -8.72 -1.16 -7.60
N LEU A 312 -8.39 -2.44 -7.78
CA LEU A 312 -9.23 -3.57 -7.35
C LEU A 312 -9.60 -3.51 -5.85
N TRP A 313 -8.65 -3.19 -4.98
CA TRP A 313 -8.86 -3.08 -3.53
C TRP A 313 -9.81 -1.93 -3.17
N ARG A 314 -9.61 -0.75 -3.77
CA ARG A 314 -10.56 0.37 -3.62
C ARG A 314 -11.92 -0.02 -4.18
N PHE A 315 -12.03 -0.58 -5.38
CA PHE A 315 -13.30 -0.90 -6.02
C PHE A 315 -14.11 -2.00 -5.32
N GLY A 316 -13.47 -3.02 -4.74
CA GLY A 316 -14.16 -4.05 -3.95
C GLY A 316 -14.95 -3.46 -2.77
N SER A 317 -14.38 -2.45 -2.10
CA SER A 317 -15.07 -1.74 -1.01
C SER A 317 -16.33 -0.99 -1.50
N TRP A 318 -16.32 -0.43 -2.71
CA TRP A 318 -17.48 0.28 -3.25
C TRP A 318 -18.63 -0.64 -3.63
N ILE A 319 -18.36 -1.88 -4.07
CA ILE A 319 -19.41 -2.87 -4.34
C ILE A 319 -20.15 -3.22 -3.05
N HIS A 320 -19.44 -3.41 -1.93
CA HIS A 320 -20.06 -3.65 -0.63
C HIS A 320 -20.91 -2.46 -0.16
N ILE A 321 -20.45 -1.22 -0.37
CA ILE A 321 -21.22 -0.02 -0.04
C ILE A 321 -22.48 0.05 -0.91
N LEU A 322 -22.37 -0.16 -2.22
CA LEU A 322 -23.49 -0.08 -3.15
C LEU A 322 -24.53 -1.18 -2.86
N PHE A 323 -24.09 -2.40 -2.58
CA PHE A 323 -24.95 -3.52 -2.18
C PHE A 323 -25.61 -3.26 -0.82
N THR A 324 -24.88 -2.64 0.12
CA THR A 324 -25.43 -2.24 1.42
C THR A 324 -26.54 -1.21 1.24
N PHE A 325 -26.34 -0.18 0.42
CA PHE A 325 -27.36 0.83 0.13
C PHE A 325 -28.56 0.25 -0.63
N ALA A 326 -28.32 -0.61 -1.63
CA ALA A 326 -29.38 -1.24 -2.41
C ALA A 326 -30.29 -2.13 -1.53
N THR A 327 -29.70 -2.85 -0.57
CA THR A 327 -30.45 -3.75 0.33
C THR A 327 -30.94 -3.09 1.61
N MET A 328 -30.50 -1.86 1.92
CA MET A 328 -30.84 -1.19 3.19
C MET A 328 -32.33 -0.90 3.31
N LYS A 329 -32.99 -0.43 2.23
CA LYS A 329 -34.43 -0.17 2.25
C LYS A 329 -35.24 -1.45 2.53
N SER A 330 -34.88 -2.55 1.85
CA SER A 330 -35.50 -3.85 2.08
C SER A 330 -35.30 -4.33 3.52
N ARG A 331 -34.08 -4.19 4.07
CA ARG A 331 -33.78 -4.53 5.46
C ARG A 331 -34.55 -3.69 6.47
N VAL A 332 -34.69 -2.38 6.25
CA VAL A 332 -35.46 -1.50 7.13
C VAL A 332 -36.94 -1.88 7.07
N LEU A 333 -37.52 -2.01 5.88
CA LEU A 333 -38.93 -2.41 5.72
C LEU A 333 -39.21 -3.79 6.31
N LYS A 334 -38.28 -4.75 6.22
CA LYS A 334 -38.44 -6.07 6.84
C LYS A 334 -38.46 -6.02 8.38
N ASN A 335 -37.80 -5.02 8.98
CA ASN A 335 -37.72 -4.86 10.43
C ASN A 335 -38.74 -3.86 11.00
N MET A 336 -39.58 -3.24 10.18
CA MET A 336 -40.66 -2.38 10.66
C MET A 336 -41.87 -3.23 11.03
N ALA A 337 -42.47 -2.93 12.19
CA ALA A 337 -43.71 -3.54 12.63
C ALA A 337 -44.83 -3.27 11.61
N THR A 338 -45.60 -4.31 11.28
CA THR A 338 -46.85 -4.21 10.51
C THR A 338 -48.08 -4.35 11.40
N SER A 339 -47.91 -4.92 12.58
CA SER A 339 -48.96 -5.08 13.58
C SER A 339 -48.41 -4.93 15.00
N PHE A 340 -49.28 -4.52 15.92
CA PHE A 340 -48.97 -4.41 17.33
C PHE A 340 -50.00 -5.19 18.14
N SER A 341 -49.52 -5.88 19.17
CA SER A 341 -50.33 -6.43 20.25
C SER A 341 -50.01 -5.72 21.57
N PHE A 342 -51.02 -5.68 22.44
CA PHE A 342 -51.01 -4.91 23.68
C PHE A 342 -51.30 -5.83 24.88
N PRO A 343 -50.48 -6.88 25.11
CA PRO A 343 -50.65 -7.74 26.27
C PRO A 343 -50.55 -6.93 27.57
N PRO A 344 -51.48 -7.13 28.53
CA PRO A 344 -51.37 -6.54 29.85
C PRO A 344 -50.03 -6.87 30.49
N ALA A 345 -49.40 -5.88 31.09
CA ALA A 345 -48.10 -5.99 31.72
C ALA A 345 -48.13 -5.48 33.15
N THR A 346 -47.32 -6.10 34.01
CA THR A 346 -47.14 -5.63 35.39
C THR A 346 -45.73 -5.09 35.58
N PRO A 347 -45.53 -4.07 36.44
CA PRO A 347 -44.20 -3.53 36.71
C PRO A 347 -43.17 -4.61 37.12
N ALA A 348 -43.61 -5.66 37.81
CA ALA A 348 -42.77 -6.78 38.24
C ALA A 348 -42.14 -7.58 37.07
N GLN A 349 -42.74 -7.54 35.88
CA GLN A 349 -42.18 -8.19 34.68
C GLN A 349 -40.95 -7.46 34.11
N PHE A 350 -40.66 -6.24 34.60
CA PHE A 350 -39.55 -5.41 34.13
C PHE A 350 -38.63 -5.02 35.30
N PRO A 351 -37.65 -5.87 35.66
CA PRO A 351 -36.80 -5.64 36.86
C PRO A 351 -36.01 -4.33 36.86
N MET A 352 -35.73 -3.76 35.68
CA MET A 352 -35.00 -2.50 35.53
C MET A 352 -35.91 -1.29 35.28
N LEU A 353 -37.21 -1.44 35.47
CA LEU A 353 -38.19 -0.35 35.36
C LEU A 353 -37.94 0.67 36.46
N ASP A 354 -37.93 1.95 36.10
CA ASP A 354 -37.79 3.05 37.04
C ASP A 354 -39.14 3.27 37.75
N LEU A 355 -39.34 2.56 38.86
CA LEU A 355 -40.58 2.59 39.64
C LEU A 355 -40.82 3.96 40.28
N GLU A 356 -39.77 4.65 40.73
CA GLU A 356 -39.89 5.97 41.34
C GLU A 356 -40.36 7.00 40.31
N ALA A 357 -39.76 6.98 39.10
CA ALA A 357 -40.23 7.83 38.02
C ALA A 357 -41.64 7.46 37.60
N LEU A 358 -41.97 6.18 37.47
CA LEU A 358 -43.30 5.71 37.11
C LEU A 358 -44.36 6.24 38.09
N ASP A 359 -44.13 6.11 39.38
CA ASP A 359 -45.06 6.60 40.42
C ASP A 359 -45.19 8.12 40.39
N ARG A 360 -44.05 8.83 40.26
CA ARG A 360 -44.04 10.31 40.16
C ARG A 360 -44.85 10.79 38.96
N TYR A 361 -44.61 10.25 37.77
CA TYR A 361 -45.37 10.63 36.57
C TYR A 361 -46.84 10.22 36.70
N THR A 362 -47.14 9.05 37.26
CA THR A 362 -48.53 8.57 37.44
C THR A 362 -49.33 9.54 38.30
N ARG A 363 -48.79 9.96 39.46
CA ARG A 363 -49.46 10.94 40.34
C ARG A 363 -49.69 12.28 39.65
N VAL A 364 -48.74 12.74 38.84
CA VAL A 364 -48.87 14.01 38.09
C VAL A 364 -49.95 13.90 37.01
N PHE A 365 -50.00 12.80 36.26
CA PHE A 365 -51.05 12.58 35.26
C PHE A 365 -52.43 12.50 35.91
N GLU A 366 -52.58 11.70 36.97
CA GLU A 366 -53.84 11.59 37.71
C GLU A 366 -54.28 12.94 38.32
N GLY A 367 -53.33 13.69 38.88
CA GLY A 367 -53.58 15.05 39.40
C GLY A 367 -54.00 16.06 38.32
N MET A 368 -53.65 15.82 37.06
CA MET A 368 -54.10 16.63 35.91
C MET A 368 -55.45 16.18 35.35
N GLY A 369 -56.08 15.12 35.88
CA GLY A 369 -57.37 14.62 35.43
C GLY A 369 -57.31 13.48 34.41
N PHE A 370 -56.15 12.83 34.26
CA PHE A 370 -56.02 11.61 33.47
C PHE A 370 -56.46 10.38 34.27
N THR A 371 -57.18 9.47 33.61
CA THR A 371 -57.57 8.17 34.17
C THR A 371 -56.73 7.07 33.53
N ARG A 372 -56.11 6.21 34.34
CA ARG A 372 -55.34 5.06 33.85
C ARG A 372 -56.25 4.06 33.14
N LEU A 373 -55.87 3.65 31.93
CA LEU A 373 -56.59 2.66 31.12
C LEU A 373 -55.95 1.27 31.20
N LEU A 374 -54.64 1.17 30.93
CA LEU A 374 -53.96 -0.12 30.82
C LEU A 374 -52.44 0.04 31.04
N ASP A 375 -51.87 -0.90 31.78
CA ASP A 375 -50.42 -1.17 31.75
C ASP A 375 -50.18 -2.31 30.76
N PHE A 376 -49.32 -2.09 29.76
CA PHE A 376 -49.08 -3.06 28.68
C PHE A 376 -47.62 -3.09 28.24
N SER A 377 -47.24 -4.17 27.58
CA SER A 377 -45.98 -4.27 26.86
C SER A 377 -46.26 -4.21 25.36
N LEU A 378 -45.67 -3.25 24.66
CA LEU A 378 -45.85 -3.17 23.21
C LEU A 378 -45.06 -4.29 22.51
N VAL A 379 -45.78 -5.23 21.91
CA VAL A 379 -45.19 -6.33 21.14
C VAL A 379 -45.54 -6.12 19.67
N SER A 380 -44.55 -6.28 18.78
CA SER A 380 -44.80 -6.30 17.33
C SER A 380 -44.42 -7.62 16.70
N ASP A 381 -44.84 -7.79 15.46
CA ASP A 381 -44.40 -8.84 14.54
C ASP A 381 -42.94 -8.66 14.07
N SER A 382 -42.25 -7.59 14.45
CA SER A 382 -40.83 -7.40 14.13
C SER A 382 -39.92 -8.14 15.13
N PRO A 383 -38.99 -9.00 14.66
CA PRO A 383 -38.15 -9.82 15.53
C PRO A 383 -37.15 -9.02 16.36
N ASN A 384 -36.96 -7.73 16.06
CA ASN A 384 -35.94 -6.87 16.66
C ASN A 384 -36.53 -5.74 17.52
N GLN A 385 -37.82 -5.75 17.83
CA GLN A 385 -38.41 -4.75 18.72
C GLN A 385 -37.92 -4.96 20.16
N PRO A 386 -37.30 -3.95 20.80
CA PRO A 386 -36.95 -4.06 22.20
C PRO A 386 -38.21 -4.12 23.08
N PRO A 387 -38.23 -4.94 24.15
CA PRO A 387 -39.29 -4.90 25.14
C PRO A 387 -39.47 -3.48 25.70
N SER A 388 -40.71 -3.12 26.02
CA SER A 388 -41.04 -1.82 26.61
C SER A 388 -42.19 -1.95 27.58
N PHE A 389 -42.11 -1.27 28.72
CA PHE A 389 -43.23 -1.07 29.61
C PHE A 389 -43.94 0.22 29.23
N CYS A 390 -45.26 0.17 29.06
CA CYS A 390 -46.11 1.31 28.76
C CYS A 390 -47.28 1.39 29.74
N ARG A 391 -47.58 2.60 30.25
CA ARG A 391 -48.79 2.90 31.01
C ARG A 391 -49.62 3.93 30.24
N LEU A 392 -50.82 3.53 29.84
CA LEU A 392 -51.76 4.36 29.09
C LEU A 392 -52.75 5.03 30.02
N PHE A 393 -53.02 6.30 29.74
CA PHE A 393 -54.03 7.11 30.36
C PHE A 393 -54.93 7.77 29.32
N ALA A 394 -56.15 8.13 29.70
CA ALA A 394 -57.06 8.96 28.92
C ALA A 394 -57.54 10.16 29.74
N HIS A 395 -57.72 11.29 29.08
CA HIS A 395 -58.26 12.52 29.67
C HIS A 395 -59.60 12.85 29.03
N THR A 396 -60.70 12.37 29.62
CA THR A 396 -62.05 12.44 29.05
C THR A 396 -62.56 13.86 28.78
N ARG A 397 -62.12 14.86 29.55
CA ARG A 397 -62.49 16.27 29.32
C ARG A 397 -61.75 16.93 28.15
N HIS A 398 -60.57 16.42 27.80
CA HIS A 398 -59.72 17.01 26.77
C HIS A 398 -59.56 16.09 25.56
N HIS A 399 -60.18 14.91 25.56
CA HIS A 399 -60.12 13.95 24.46
C HIS A 399 -58.69 13.67 23.98
N CYS A 400 -57.80 13.34 24.92
CA CYS A 400 -56.41 13.04 24.67
C CYS A 400 -55.89 11.89 25.52
N PHE A 401 -54.84 11.23 25.02
CA PHE A 401 -54.18 10.11 25.68
C PHE A 401 -52.84 10.55 26.25
N GLY A 402 -52.53 10.04 27.44
CA GLY A 402 -51.22 10.13 28.07
C GLY A 402 -50.54 8.77 28.03
N GLU A 403 -49.27 8.72 27.66
CA GLU A 403 -48.49 7.47 27.67
C GLU A 403 -47.17 7.69 28.39
N LEU A 404 -46.91 6.84 29.38
CA LEU A 404 -45.59 6.70 29.99
C LEU A 404 -44.93 5.47 29.39
N SER A 405 -43.70 5.60 28.91
CA SER A 405 -42.98 4.47 28.32
C SER A 405 -41.51 4.40 28.73
N GLN A 406 -41.05 3.18 29.01
CA GLN A 406 -39.65 2.84 29.18
C GLN A 406 -39.28 1.68 28.26
N ILE A 407 -38.16 1.83 27.53
CA ILE A 407 -37.70 0.86 26.53
C ILE A 407 -36.45 0.15 27.07
N PHE A 408 -36.37 -1.16 26.87
CA PHE A 408 -35.31 -2.05 27.37
C PHE A 408 -34.54 -2.71 26.21
N PRO A 409 -33.56 -2.04 25.59
CA PRO A 409 -32.79 -2.63 24.49
C PRO A 409 -31.89 -3.78 24.96
N LYS A 410 -31.84 -4.86 24.20
CA LYS A 410 -31.00 -6.03 24.52
C LYS A 410 -29.52 -5.64 24.63
N GLY A 411 -28.89 -5.97 25.76
CA GLY A 411 -27.47 -5.73 26.01
C GLY A 411 -27.08 -4.27 26.22
N LYS A 412 -28.04 -3.37 26.48
CA LYS A 412 -27.80 -1.97 26.81
C LYS A 412 -28.59 -1.56 28.04
N ALA A 413 -28.19 -0.45 28.66
CA ALA A 413 -28.97 0.14 29.75
C ALA A 413 -30.39 0.52 29.26
N PRO A 414 -31.42 0.38 30.12
CA PRO A 414 -32.76 0.87 29.83
C PRO A 414 -32.73 2.35 29.46
N MET A 415 -33.59 2.74 28.51
CA MET A 415 -33.80 4.16 28.25
C MET A 415 -34.52 4.80 29.44
N PRO A 416 -34.39 6.12 29.66
CA PRO A 416 -35.17 6.81 30.67
C PRO A 416 -36.68 6.66 30.43
N LEU A 417 -37.43 6.51 31.52
CA LEU A 417 -38.88 6.59 31.51
C LEU A 417 -39.29 8.01 31.13
N LYS A 418 -40.16 8.12 30.13
CA LYS A 418 -40.57 9.37 29.50
C LYS A 418 -42.06 9.37 29.22
N CYS A 419 -42.63 10.55 29.05
CA CYS A 419 -44.04 10.74 28.80
C CYS A 419 -44.32 11.26 27.39
N SER A 420 -45.51 10.98 26.91
CA SER A 420 -46.06 11.60 25.72
C SER A 420 -47.55 11.84 25.86
N ILE A 421 -48.04 12.90 25.23
CA ILE A 421 -49.45 13.25 25.17
C ILE A 421 -49.83 13.28 23.70
N LEU A 422 -50.95 12.66 23.34
CA LEU A 422 -51.40 12.56 21.96
C LEU A 422 -52.91 12.68 21.82
N SER A 423 -53.36 13.21 20.68
CA SER A 423 -54.77 13.16 20.27
C SER A 423 -54.90 12.74 18.81
N CYS A 424 -56.01 12.09 18.53
CA CYS A 424 -56.54 11.93 17.19
C CYS A 424 -57.42 13.14 16.86
N LEU A 425 -57.21 13.73 15.68
CA LEU A 425 -58.03 14.78 15.12
C LEU A 425 -58.76 14.23 13.89
N GLN A 426 -59.82 14.92 13.45
CA GLN A 426 -60.53 14.55 12.23
C GLN A 426 -59.59 14.53 11.01
N ASN A 427 -60.04 13.88 9.94
CA ASN A 427 -59.27 13.72 8.69
C ASN A 427 -57.93 12.99 8.87
N PHE A 428 -57.85 12.14 9.90
CA PHE A 428 -56.69 11.31 10.25
C PHE A 428 -55.45 12.11 10.71
N TRP A 429 -55.64 13.36 11.13
CA TRP A 429 -54.56 14.14 11.71
C TRP A 429 -54.23 13.62 13.11
N THR A 430 -52.95 13.56 13.44
CA THR A 430 -52.47 13.19 14.78
C THR A 430 -51.54 14.27 15.31
N LEU A 431 -51.68 14.60 16.59
CA LEU A 431 -50.78 15.50 17.30
C LEU A 431 -50.18 14.74 18.47
N SER A 432 -48.87 14.86 18.64
CA SER A 432 -48.15 14.25 19.75
C SER A 432 -47.08 15.19 20.29
N PHE A 433 -47.01 15.25 21.61
CA PHE A 433 -45.96 15.94 22.37
C PHE A 433 -45.24 14.93 23.24
N SER A 434 -43.91 15.00 23.35
CA SER A 434 -43.14 14.12 24.23
C SER A 434 -41.96 14.83 24.86
N ASP A 435 -41.61 14.44 26.08
CA ASP A 435 -40.38 14.89 26.76
C ASP A 435 -39.14 14.05 26.37
N ARG A 436 -39.30 13.09 25.44
CA ARG A 436 -38.22 12.27 24.91
C ARG A 436 -37.47 13.01 23.80
N LYS A 437 -36.14 12.95 23.83
CA LYS A 437 -35.31 13.47 22.73
C LYS A 437 -35.58 12.67 21.44
N PRO A 438 -35.75 13.34 20.28
CA PRO A 438 -36.02 12.65 19.03
C PRO A 438 -34.80 11.84 18.59
N GLN A 439 -35.06 10.67 18.00
CA GLN A 439 -34.02 9.85 17.37
C GLN A 439 -33.87 10.25 15.90
N ALA A 440 -32.65 10.45 15.41
CA ALA A 440 -32.41 10.85 14.00
C ALA A 440 -33.11 9.93 12.97
N ALA A 441 -33.15 8.63 13.26
CA ALA A 441 -33.80 7.63 12.41
C ALA A 441 -35.33 7.83 12.29
N SER A 442 -35.99 8.50 13.25
CA SER A 442 -37.43 8.76 13.18
C SER A 442 -37.83 9.69 12.03
N SER A 443 -36.86 10.43 11.46
CA SER A 443 -37.07 11.26 10.27
C SER A 443 -37.57 10.48 9.06
N LEU A 444 -37.11 9.24 8.89
CA LEU A 444 -37.57 8.36 7.80
C LEU A 444 -39.04 7.96 8.00
N MET A 445 -39.51 7.87 9.24
CA MET A 445 -40.87 7.46 9.60
C MET A 445 -41.86 8.63 9.70
N ARG A 446 -41.41 9.88 9.48
CA ARG A 446 -42.27 11.06 9.50
C ARG A 446 -43.38 10.99 8.44
N ARG A 447 -44.62 11.25 8.86
CA ARG A 447 -45.86 11.21 8.06
C ARG A 447 -46.36 12.63 7.77
N SER A 448 -47.11 12.81 6.68
CA SER A 448 -47.69 14.10 6.26
C SER A 448 -48.73 14.64 7.23
N LYS A 449 -49.59 13.77 7.79
CA LYS A 449 -50.67 14.14 8.71
C LYS A 449 -50.38 13.87 10.20
N ALA A 450 -49.10 13.74 10.55
CA ALA A 450 -48.69 13.54 11.94
C ALA A 450 -47.78 14.67 12.40
N LEU A 451 -48.21 15.38 13.44
CA LEU A 451 -47.43 16.39 14.11
C LEU A 451 -46.78 15.79 15.36
N GLY A 452 -45.49 16.01 15.50
CA GLY A 452 -44.68 15.52 16.62
C GLY A 452 -43.78 16.61 17.14
N ILE A 453 -43.95 16.97 18.41
CA ILE A 453 -43.15 18.00 19.07
C ILE A 453 -42.46 17.38 20.27
N CYS A 454 -41.14 17.41 20.28
CA CYS A 454 -40.34 16.97 21.42
C CYS A 454 -39.99 18.21 22.26
N MET A 455 -40.31 18.18 23.54
CA MET A 455 -39.91 19.21 24.51
C MET A 455 -39.07 18.54 25.59
N PRO A 456 -37.79 18.24 25.32
CA PRO A 456 -36.91 17.70 26.34
C PRO A 456 -36.89 18.63 27.55
N ASP A 457 -36.88 18.04 28.73
CA ASP A 457 -36.78 18.73 30.03
C ASP A 457 -38.05 19.50 30.47
N ALA A 458 -39.11 19.52 29.65
CA ALA A 458 -40.41 20.02 30.08
C ALA A 458 -41.08 19.07 31.08
N ASN A 459 -41.74 19.64 32.09
CA ASN A 459 -42.56 18.85 33.01
C ASN A 459 -43.91 18.46 32.34
N PRO A 460 -44.63 17.44 32.86
CA PRO A 460 -45.88 16.98 32.25
C PRO A 460 -46.97 18.04 32.11
N SER A 461 -47.05 18.99 33.04
CA SER A 461 -48.06 20.06 33.02
C SER A 461 -47.77 21.09 31.93
N GLU A 462 -46.52 21.50 31.76
CA GLU A 462 -46.07 22.33 30.65
C GLU A 462 -46.30 21.63 29.31
N LEU A 463 -46.02 20.32 29.24
CA LEU A 463 -46.24 19.50 28.05
C LEU A 463 -47.72 19.48 27.66
N LEU A 464 -48.63 19.30 28.63
CA LEU A 464 -50.07 19.31 28.41
C LEU A 464 -50.57 20.69 27.94
N GLN A 465 -50.14 21.77 28.58
CA GLN A 465 -50.55 23.13 28.20
C GLN A 465 -50.10 23.47 26.77
N ALA A 466 -48.84 23.18 26.44
CA ALA A 466 -48.30 23.40 25.10
C ALA A 466 -49.02 22.54 24.06
N PHE A 467 -49.32 21.29 24.39
CA PHE A 467 -50.10 20.38 23.56
C PHE A 467 -51.50 20.92 23.27
N LEU A 468 -52.26 21.32 24.29
CA LEU A 468 -53.63 21.83 24.14
C LEU A 468 -53.65 23.11 23.30
N LYS A 469 -52.74 24.05 23.57
CA LYS A 469 -52.62 25.28 22.79
C LYS A 469 -52.35 25.02 21.31
N MET A 470 -51.40 24.11 21.01
CA MET A 470 -51.08 23.75 19.62
C MET A 470 -52.25 23.01 18.95
N ARG A 471 -52.93 22.12 19.68
CA ARG A 471 -54.07 21.38 19.18
C ARG A 471 -55.20 22.31 18.76
N ASP A 472 -55.56 23.25 19.62
CA ASP A 472 -56.65 24.19 19.37
C ASP A 472 -56.32 25.09 18.17
N GLN A 473 -55.05 25.52 18.05
CA GLN A 473 -54.56 26.25 16.88
C GLN A 473 -54.66 25.43 15.58
N VAL A 474 -54.22 24.16 15.60
CA VAL A 474 -54.29 23.27 14.44
C VAL A 474 -55.74 23.00 14.03
N CYS A 475 -56.61 22.76 15.01
CA CYS A 475 -58.04 22.60 14.80
C CYS A 475 -58.66 23.84 14.14
N LEU A 476 -58.31 25.04 14.61
CA LEU A 476 -58.78 26.30 14.05
C LEU A 476 -58.26 26.53 12.62
N ASP A 477 -56.95 26.42 12.39
CA ASP A 477 -56.35 26.66 11.08
C ASP A 477 -56.80 25.65 10.01
N LEU A 478 -57.10 24.41 10.42
CA LEU A 478 -57.54 23.35 9.52
C LEU A 478 -59.07 23.19 9.49
N GLY A 479 -59.84 23.92 10.30
CA GLY A 479 -61.29 23.71 10.41
C GLY A 479 -61.66 22.26 10.74
N ILE A 480 -60.89 21.61 11.63
CA ILE A 480 -61.10 20.23 12.06
C ILE A 480 -61.33 20.18 13.58
N GLN A 481 -61.97 19.12 14.06
CA GLN A 481 -62.20 18.90 15.49
C GLN A 481 -61.38 17.74 16.05
N THR A 482 -61.31 17.68 17.38
CA THR A 482 -60.80 16.51 18.10
C THR A 482 -61.72 15.32 17.92
N VAL A 483 -61.16 14.11 17.83
CA VAL A 483 -61.95 12.88 17.88
C VAL A 483 -62.22 12.56 19.33
N ASN A 484 -63.50 12.54 19.71
CA ASN A 484 -63.95 12.35 21.09
C ASN A 484 -64.12 10.85 21.42
N ASP A 485 -63.10 10.05 21.15
CA ASP A 485 -63.08 8.61 21.45
C ASP A 485 -61.85 8.30 22.30
N ASP A 486 -62.08 8.23 23.62
CA ASP A 486 -61.07 8.08 24.67
C ASP A 486 -60.92 6.63 25.13
N THR A 487 -61.44 5.68 24.35
CA THR A 487 -61.41 4.25 24.67
C THR A 487 -60.05 3.62 24.40
N LEU A 488 -59.79 2.47 25.05
CA LEU A 488 -58.59 1.67 24.78
C LEU A 488 -58.57 1.19 23.33
N GLU A 489 -59.71 0.80 22.80
CA GLU A 489 -59.91 0.33 21.43
C GLU A 489 -59.52 1.40 20.42
N ALA A 490 -59.89 2.66 20.66
CA ALA A 490 -59.51 3.79 19.82
C ALA A 490 -57.99 4.01 19.78
N TYR A 491 -57.33 3.89 20.93
CA TYR A 491 -55.87 3.98 21.03
C TYR A 491 -55.18 2.83 20.27
N ILE A 492 -55.68 1.61 20.40
CA ILE A 492 -55.17 0.42 19.70
C ILE A 492 -55.33 0.60 18.18
N ALA A 493 -56.52 0.98 17.72
CA ALA A 493 -56.81 1.22 16.31
C ALA A 493 -55.91 2.32 15.71
N LYS A 494 -55.68 3.41 16.45
CA LYS A 494 -54.73 4.46 16.07
C LYS A 494 -53.30 3.93 15.97
N SER A 495 -52.89 3.07 16.90
CA SER A 495 -51.52 2.55 16.94
C SER A 495 -51.25 1.58 15.79
N GLN A 496 -52.22 0.71 15.48
CA GLN A 496 -52.18 -0.15 14.29
C GLN A 496 -52.14 0.67 12.99
N ARG A 497 -53.02 1.66 12.84
CA ARG A 497 -53.00 2.56 11.67
C ARG A 497 -51.66 3.26 11.52
N SER A 498 -51.10 3.75 12.63
CA SER A 498 -49.82 4.45 12.62
C SER A 498 -48.67 3.55 12.17
N ALA A 499 -48.70 2.25 12.49
CA ALA A 499 -47.71 1.29 12.01
C ALA A 499 -47.71 1.20 10.47
N THR A 500 -48.88 1.03 9.87
CA THR A 500 -49.08 0.96 8.42
C THR A 500 -48.64 2.26 7.74
N GLU A 501 -49.11 3.41 8.23
CA GLU A 501 -48.75 4.71 7.66
C GLU A 501 -47.24 5.00 7.75
N MET A 502 -46.57 4.60 8.83
CA MET A 502 -45.12 4.75 8.95
C MET A 502 -44.38 3.88 7.94
N ARG A 503 -44.84 2.64 7.72
CA ARG A 503 -44.28 1.75 6.71
C ARG A 503 -44.44 2.32 5.31
N ASP A 504 -45.63 2.82 4.98
CA ASP A 504 -45.93 3.44 3.68
C ASP A 504 -45.09 4.71 3.44
N ALA A 505 -44.89 5.52 4.49
CA ALA A 505 -44.01 6.68 4.44
C ALA A 505 -42.55 6.29 4.15
N VAL A 506 -42.05 5.19 4.73
CA VAL A 506 -40.69 4.69 4.46
C VAL A 506 -40.60 4.06 3.07
N GLN A 507 -41.66 3.38 2.62
CA GLN A 507 -41.73 2.75 1.30
C GLN A 507 -41.78 3.79 0.16
N SER A 508 -42.48 4.91 0.35
CA SER A 508 -42.54 5.99 -0.65
C SER A 508 -41.25 6.83 -0.72
N LYS A 509 -40.43 6.86 0.34
CA LYS A 509 -39.18 7.62 0.37
C LYS A 509 -38.04 6.93 -0.38
N SER A 510 -37.18 7.75 -1.00
CA SER A 510 -35.91 7.29 -1.59
C SER A 510 -34.81 7.26 -0.53
N PHE A 511 -34.27 6.08 -0.23
CA PHE A 511 -33.19 5.91 0.75
C PHE A 511 -31.88 6.56 0.31
N VAL A 512 -31.69 6.78 -0.99
CA VAL A 512 -30.53 7.49 -1.53
C VAL A 512 -30.51 8.95 -1.06
N LYS A 513 -31.68 9.58 -0.89
CA LYS A 513 -31.82 10.94 -0.34
C LYS A 513 -32.02 10.92 1.18
N GLY A 514 -32.84 10.00 1.68
CA GLY A 514 -33.24 9.97 3.09
C GLY A 514 -32.12 9.56 4.06
N VAL A 515 -31.18 8.69 3.68
CA VAL A 515 -30.12 8.26 4.60
C VAL A 515 -29.07 9.36 4.83
N PRO A 516 -28.57 10.08 3.81
CA PRO A 516 -27.76 11.27 4.03
C PRO A 516 -28.43 12.30 4.95
N GLU A 517 -29.74 12.53 4.78
CA GLU A 517 -30.50 13.42 5.66
C GLU A 517 -30.53 12.92 7.12
N VAL A 518 -30.63 11.62 7.37
CA VAL A 518 -30.53 11.05 8.73
C VAL A 518 -29.17 11.36 9.36
N TYR A 519 -28.08 11.23 8.61
CA TYR A 519 -26.73 11.51 9.12
C TYR A 519 -26.51 13.00 9.36
N LEU A 520 -26.96 13.86 8.44
CA LEU A 520 -26.96 15.32 8.63
C LEU A 520 -27.75 15.69 9.88
N ARG A 521 -28.95 15.11 10.06
CA ARG A 521 -29.78 15.31 11.26
C ARG A 521 -29.12 14.81 12.54
N LYS A 522 -28.40 13.69 12.49
CA LYS A 522 -27.67 13.22 13.67
C LYS A 522 -26.64 14.24 14.14
N LEU A 523 -26.03 14.99 13.23
CA LEU A 523 -25.07 16.05 13.54
C LEU A 523 -25.77 17.32 14.03
N SER A 524 -26.88 17.73 13.42
CA SER A 524 -27.61 18.95 13.81
C SER A 524 -28.48 18.80 15.07
N LEU A 525 -28.93 17.58 15.41
CA LEU A 525 -29.58 17.27 16.69
C LEU A 525 -28.67 17.51 17.90
N LEU A 526 -27.34 17.56 17.69
CA LEU A 526 -26.36 17.94 18.72
C LEU A 526 -26.30 19.46 18.95
N GLN A 527 -26.83 20.26 18.01
CA GLN A 527 -26.58 21.71 17.97
C GLN A 527 -27.85 22.58 17.96
N THR A 528 -29.02 22.06 17.58
CA THR A 528 -30.18 22.91 17.26
C THR A 528 -31.52 22.41 17.83
N LYS A 529 -32.36 23.32 18.36
CA LYS A 529 -33.74 23.09 18.86
C LYS A 529 -34.86 22.89 17.79
N PRO A 530 -34.80 23.44 16.55
CA PRO A 530 -35.92 23.35 15.59
C PRO A 530 -36.18 21.93 15.06
N GLU A 531 -35.23 21.00 15.21
CA GLU A 531 -35.40 19.62 14.76
C GLU A 531 -36.28 18.75 15.66
N TYR A 532 -36.63 19.29 16.84
CA TYR A 532 -37.57 18.68 17.78
C TYR A 532 -39.02 18.83 17.34
N VAL A 533 -39.27 19.64 16.32
CA VAL A 533 -40.59 19.92 15.78
C VAL A 533 -40.74 19.24 14.42
N TRP A 534 -41.82 18.49 14.26
CA TRP A 534 -42.30 17.99 12.98
C TRP A 534 -43.76 18.39 12.82
N LEU A 535 -44.05 19.23 11.83
CA LEU A 535 -45.40 19.73 11.57
C LEU A 535 -46.08 19.00 10.40
N GLY A 536 -45.45 18.00 9.79
CA GLY A 536 -46.01 17.36 8.60
C GLY A 536 -46.28 18.39 7.49
N ASP A 537 -47.43 18.25 6.84
CA ASP A 537 -47.94 19.19 5.83
C ASP A 537 -48.88 20.27 6.43
N TYR A 538 -48.99 20.37 7.77
CA TYR A 538 -49.88 21.34 8.41
C TYR A 538 -49.59 22.78 7.96
N PRO A 539 -48.34 23.28 7.91
CA PRO A 539 -48.06 24.65 7.48
C PRO A 539 -48.57 24.93 6.06
N LYS A 540 -48.40 23.96 5.15
CA LYS A 540 -48.85 24.09 3.76
C LYS A 540 -50.38 24.09 3.66
N GLN A 541 -51.06 23.19 4.37
CA GLN A 541 -52.52 23.11 4.32
C GLN A 541 -53.20 24.30 5.02
N ALA A 542 -52.61 24.80 6.11
CA ALA A 542 -53.07 26.00 6.77
C ALA A 542 -52.93 27.23 5.85
N GLU A 543 -51.80 27.36 5.14
CA GLU A 543 -51.57 28.45 4.19
C GLU A 543 -52.51 28.36 2.97
N GLN A 544 -52.68 27.18 2.38
CA GLN A 544 -53.62 26.95 1.27
C GLN A 544 -55.05 27.32 1.66
N ARG A 545 -55.47 27.02 2.88
CA ARG A 545 -56.80 27.38 3.38
C ARG A 545 -56.92 28.88 3.64
N LYS A 546 -55.89 29.54 4.17
CA LYS A 546 -55.87 31.00 4.32
C LYS A 546 -55.97 31.70 2.96
N GLN A 547 -55.24 31.22 1.95
CA GLN A 547 -55.32 31.74 0.58
C GLN A 547 -56.68 31.46 -0.08
N GLY A 548 -57.24 30.26 0.10
CA GLY A 548 -58.57 29.91 -0.41
C GLY A 548 -59.71 30.71 0.24
N PHE A 549 -59.59 31.02 1.54
CA PHE A 549 -60.53 31.88 2.25
C PHE A 549 -60.47 33.33 1.75
N ASN A 550 -59.26 33.84 1.49
CA ASN A 550 -59.05 35.17 0.90
C ASN A 550 -59.56 35.26 -0.56
N ALA A 551 -59.42 34.20 -1.35
CA ALA A 551 -59.95 34.14 -2.72
C ALA A 551 -61.48 34.10 -2.76
N PHE A 552 -62.13 33.40 -1.81
CA PHE A 552 -63.60 33.39 -1.68
C PHE A 552 -64.13 34.75 -1.21
N ALA A 553 -63.44 35.39 -0.25
CA ALA A 553 -63.81 36.73 0.23
C ALA A 553 -63.65 37.81 -0.84
N ALA A 554 -62.64 37.69 -1.72
CA ALA A 554 -62.43 38.61 -2.85
C ALA A 554 -63.40 38.40 -4.02
N ALA A 555 -64.05 37.23 -4.12
CA ALA A 555 -65.07 36.94 -5.14
C ALA A 555 -66.51 37.23 -4.66
N ALA A 556 -66.69 37.54 -3.36
CA ALA A 556 -67.95 37.93 -2.74
C ALA A 556 -68.12 39.46 -2.60
N HIS A 557 -67.13 40.22 -3.09
CA HIS A 557 -67.17 41.65 -3.36
C HIS A 557 -67.13 41.87 -4.87
#